data_AF-A0A9D6IPB9-F1
#
_entry.id   AF-A0A9D6IPB9-F1
#
_cell.length_a   1.000
_cell.length_b   1.000
_cell.length_c   1.000
_cell.angle_alpha   90.00
_cell.angle_beta   90.00
_cell.angle_gamma   90.00
#
_symmetry.space_group_name_H-M   'P 1'
#
loop_
_entity.id
_entity.type
_entity.pdbx_description
1 polymer ?
#
loop_
_entity_poly.entity_id
_entity_poly.type
_entity_poly.pdbx_seq_one_letter_code
_entity_poly.pdbx_strand_id
1 'polypeptide(L)'
;MPSGTYTLTLPGPMLERGFWLYVWRTETPEGEYLYVGRTGDNSSPNATPPYQRMGQHLGHAKTQNALRQHLERHGIAPERCTQFHLIAHGPLFPEAADMAAHVGPRDVVAALEKALADNLLASGYRVLNTVNCRKILDPKLWSEVRAAFARHFPKLRGPSGEGA
;
A
#
# COMPACT_ATOMS: atom_id res chain seq x y z
N MET A 1 8.29 -11.84 25.71
CA MET A 1 7.90 -10.41 25.57
C MET A 1 7.18 -10.02 26.85
N PRO A 2 7.61 -8.96 27.56
CA PRO A 2 6.86 -8.45 28.71
C PRO A 2 5.49 -7.93 28.26
N SER A 3 4.52 -7.88 29.17
CA SER A 3 3.25 -7.21 28.91
C SER A 3 3.47 -5.71 28.70
N GLY A 4 2.66 -5.11 27.83
CA GLY A 4 2.72 -3.69 27.51
C GLY A 4 1.37 -3.17 27.05
N THR A 5 1.17 -1.86 27.19
CA THR A 5 0.01 -1.15 26.65
C THR A 5 0.43 -0.46 25.35
N TYR A 6 -0.32 -0.70 24.27
CA TYR A 6 -0.04 -0.16 22.95
C TYR A 6 -1.25 0.62 22.44
N THR A 7 -1.01 1.73 21.75
CA THR A 7 -2.06 2.60 21.23
C THR A 7 -1.95 2.74 19.72
N LEU A 8 -3.09 2.66 19.05
CA LEU A 8 -3.24 2.98 17.64
C LEU A 8 -4.15 4.20 17.49
N THR A 9 -3.70 5.21 16.76
CA THR A 9 -4.51 6.36 16.37
C THR A 9 -4.82 6.27 14.89
N LEU A 10 -6.10 6.41 14.52
CA LEU A 10 -6.58 6.31 13.14
C LEU A 10 -7.53 7.47 12.83
N PRO A 11 -7.34 8.20 11.72
CA PRO A 11 -8.31 9.20 11.28
C PRO A 11 -9.56 8.52 10.71
N GLY A 12 -10.74 9.05 11.05
CA GLY A 12 -12.05 8.52 10.62
C GLY A 12 -12.18 8.20 9.13
N PRO A 13 -11.67 9.05 8.20
CA PRO A 13 -11.72 8.76 6.76
C PRO A 13 -11.09 7.43 6.34
N MET A 14 -10.17 6.84 7.11
CA MET A 14 -9.59 5.53 6.80
C MET A 14 -10.56 4.35 7.02
N LEU A 15 -11.78 4.61 7.49
CA LEU A 15 -12.88 3.66 7.58
C LEU A 15 -13.77 3.67 6.32
N GLU A 16 -13.60 4.65 5.43
CA GLU A 16 -14.42 4.76 4.22
C GLU A 16 -14.10 3.65 3.21
N ARG A 17 -15.16 3.05 2.69
CA ARG A 17 -15.08 2.05 1.62
C ARG A 17 -14.78 2.74 0.29
N GLY A 18 -14.19 1.99 -0.64
CA GLY A 18 -13.78 2.50 -1.94
C GLY A 18 -12.40 2.02 -2.34
N PHE A 19 -11.86 2.61 -3.38
CA PHE A 19 -10.59 2.23 -3.97
C PHE A 19 -9.46 3.08 -3.41
N TRP A 20 -8.54 2.45 -2.70
CA TRP A 20 -7.42 3.08 -2.01
C TRP A 20 -6.11 2.52 -2.54
N LEU A 21 -5.06 3.33 -2.49
CA LEU A 21 -3.68 2.86 -2.54
C LEU A 21 -3.06 2.98 -1.16
N TYR A 22 -2.22 2.04 -0.79
CA TYR A 22 -1.48 2.13 0.45
C TYR A 22 -0.08 1.53 0.34
N VAL A 23 0.81 2.04 1.18
CA VAL A 23 2.13 1.49 1.42
C VAL A 23 2.26 1.16 2.90
N TRP A 24 2.56 -0.10 3.19
CA TRP A 24 3.11 -0.50 4.47
C TRP A 24 4.58 -0.14 4.48
N ARG A 25 4.98 0.77 5.36
CA ARG A 25 6.38 1.03 5.67
C ARG A 25 6.72 0.32 6.97
N THR A 26 7.57 -0.69 6.90
CA THR A 26 7.96 -1.53 8.02
C THR A 26 9.40 -1.21 8.43
N GLU A 27 9.58 -0.85 9.69
CA GLU A 27 10.89 -0.69 10.29
C GLU A 27 11.35 -2.03 10.85
N THR A 28 12.39 -2.61 10.25
CA THR A 28 12.92 -3.93 10.61
C THR A 28 14.34 -3.79 11.18
N PRO A 29 14.86 -4.82 11.86
CA PRO A 29 16.26 -4.84 12.28
C PRO A 29 17.27 -4.68 11.14
N GLU A 30 16.86 -4.98 9.90
CA GLU A 30 17.70 -4.89 8.69
C GLU A 30 17.47 -3.57 7.92
N GLY A 31 16.68 -2.66 8.47
CA GLY A 31 16.28 -1.40 7.85
C GLY A 31 14.84 -1.41 7.34
N GLU A 32 14.53 -0.47 6.46
CA GLU A 32 13.19 -0.23 5.96
C GLU A 32 12.80 -1.21 4.84
N TYR A 33 11.59 -1.73 4.93
CA TYR A 33 10.93 -2.49 3.86
C TYR A 33 9.54 -1.94 3.59
N LEU A 34 9.15 -1.96 2.31
CA LEU A 34 7.86 -1.46 1.84
C LEU A 34 7.02 -2.60 1.27
N TYR A 35 5.72 -2.58 1.52
CA TYR A 35 4.75 -3.37 0.76
C TYR A 35 3.71 -2.44 0.17
N VAL A 36 3.46 -2.53 -1.12
CA VAL A 36 2.47 -1.70 -1.82
C VAL A 36 1.22 -2.52 -2.04
N GLY A 37 0.07 -1.95 -1.74
CA GLY A 37 -1.21 -2.60 -1.95
C GLY A 37 -2.31 -1.62 -2.36
N ARG A 38 -3.44 -2.20 -2.74
CA ARG A 38 -4.68 -1.46 -2.99
C ARG A 38 -5.89 -2.12 -2.36
N THR A 39 -7.01 -1.41 -2.40
CA THR A 39 -8.35 -1.97 -2.17
C THR A 39 -9.10 -2.02 -3.51
N GLY A 40 -10.24 -2.74 -3.54
CA GLY A 40 -10.97 -3.04 -4.76
C GLY A 40 -10.48 -4.33 -5.41
N ASP A 41 -10.88 -5.45 -4.82
CA ASP A 41 -10.37 -6.79 -5.15
C ASP A 41 -10.81 -7.27 -6.54
N ASN A 42 -10.14 -8.27 -7.09
CA ASN A 42 -10.51 -8.80 -8.40
C ASN A 42 -11.76 -9.68 -8.36
N SER A 43 -12.11 -10.23 -7.20
CA SER A 43 -13.13 -11.26 -7.02
C SER A 43 -14.39 -10.77 -6.30
N SER A 44 -14.49 -9.48 -5.99
CA SER A 44 -15.61 -8.92 -5.24
C SER A 44 -15.77 -7.42 -5.53
N PRO A 45 -17.00 -6.89 -5.59
CA PRO A 45 -17.23 -5.46 -5.78
C PRO A 45 -16.99 -4.67 -4.48
N ASN A 46 -16.79 -5.39 -3.38
CA ASN A 46 -16.69 -4.84 -2.03
C ASN A 46 -15.29 -4.26 -1.78
N ALA A 47 -15.11 -2.99 -2.14
CA ALA A 47 -13.83 -2.29 -1.95
C ALA A 47 -13.67 -1.88 -0.47
N THR A 48 -13.10 -2.79 0.32
CA THR A 48 -12.88 -2.61 1.77
C THR A 48 -12.04 -1.37 2.11
N PRO A 49 -12.19 -0.78 3.31
CA PRO A 49 -11.32 0.31 3.76
C PRO A 49 -9.88 -0.16 4.05
N PRO A 50 -8.88 0.75 4.04
CA PRO A 50 -7.49 0.42 4.35
C PRO A 50 -7.31 -0.07 5.79
N TYR A 51 -8.12 0.42 6.75
CA TYR A 51 -8.07 -0.08 8.14
C TYR A 51 -8.28 -1.59 8.24
N GLN A 52 -9.22 -2.15 7.47
CA GLN A 52 -9.48 -3.60 7.49
C GLN A 52 -8.27 -4.39 7.00
N ARG A 53 -7.46 -3.80 6.10
CA ARG A 53 -6.23 -4.42 5.59
C ARG A 53 -5.12 -4.48 6.63
N MET A 54 -5.13 -3.62 7.65
CA MET A 54 -4.14 -3.66 8.73
C MET A 54 -4.21 -4.93 9.56
N GLY A 55 -5.39 -5.31 10.03
CA GLY A 55 -5.55 -6.55 10.79
C GLY A 55 -5.28 -7.79 9.92
N GLN A 56 -5.73 -7.75 8.66
CA GLN A 56 -5.61 -8.86 7.73
C GLN A 56 -4.16 -9.16 7.35
N HIS A 57 -3.42 -8.16 6.86
CA HIS A 57 -2.07 -8.34 6.28
C HIS A 57 -1.03 -8.87 7.26
N LEU A 58 -1.18 -8.56 8.55
CA LEU A 58 -0.28 -9.00 9.63
C LEU A 58 -0.85 -10.17 10.44
N GLY A 59 -2.10 -10.57 10.18
CA GLY A 59 -2.75 -11.70 10.85
C GLY A 59 -2.12 -13.05 10.50
N HIS A 60 -2.68 -14.13 11.06
CA HIS A 60 -2.22 -15.50 10.77
C HIS A 60 -3.12 -16.24 9.76
N ALA A 61 -4.22 -15.63 9.34
CA ALA A 61 -5.09 -16.22 8.32
C ALA A 61 -4.37 -16.25 6.97
N LYS A 62 -4.07 -17.47 6.48
CA LYS A 62 -3.25 -17.69 5.27
C LYS A 62 -3.74 -16.98 4.01
N THR A 63 -5.05 -16.71 3.91
CA THR A 63 -5.67 -16.05 2.76
C THR A 63 -5.61 -14.52 2.82
N GLN A 64 -5.16 -13.95 3.94
CA GLN A 64 -5.26 -12.52 4.22
C GLN A 64 -3.96 -11.90 4.71
N ASN A 65 -2.92 -12.70 5.01
CA ASN A 65 -1.69 -12.28 5.68
C ASN A 65 -0.50 -11.98 4.74
N ALA A 66 -0.75 -11.27 3.63
CA ALA A 66 0.26 -11.09 2.59
C ALA A 66 1.54 -10.39 3.10
N LEU A 67 1.43 -9.32 3.90
CA LEU A 67 2.60 -8.63 4.46
C LEU A 67 3.42 -9.56 5.36
N ARG A 68 2.77 -10.30 6.26
CA ARG A 68 3.45 -11.30 7.11
C ARG A 68 4.23 -12.30 6.26
N GLN A 69 3.59 -12.90 5.26
CA GLN A 69 4.26 -13.87 4.40
C GLN A 69 5.47 -13.27 3.66
N HIS A 70 5.35 -12.03 3.19
CA HIS A 70 6.45 -11.35 2.52
C HIS A 70 7.63 -11.07 3.45
N LEU A 71 7.39 -10.65 4.69
CA LEU A 71 8.43 -10.45 5.71
C LEU A 71 9.12 -11.78 6.06
N GLU A 72 8.33 -12.83 6.31
CA GLU A 72 8.85 -14.15 6.65
C GLU A 72 9.71 -14.76 5.53
N ARG A 73 9.33 -14.56 4.26
CA ARG A 73 10.14 -14.96 3.09
C ARG A 73 11.48 -14.22 3.00
N HIS A 74 11.59 -13.04 3.59
CA HIS A 74 12.85 -12.30 3.70
C HIS A 74 13.59 -12.59 5.02
N GLY A 75 13.18 -13.59 5.79
CA GLY A 75 13.81 -13.95 7.06
C GLY A 75 13.43 -13.03 8.23
N ILE A 76 12.41 -12.18 8.06
CA ILE A 76 12.02 -11.17 9.04
C ILE A 76 10.75 -11.65 9.75
N ALA A 77 10.88 -11.94 11.04
CA ALA A 77 9.71 -12.19 11.89
C ALA A 77 8.98 -10.86 12.15
N PRO A 78 7.68 -10.70 11.81
CA PRO A 78 6.95 -9.45 12.02
C PRO A 78 7.00 -8.94 13.47
N GLU A 79 7.04 -9.84 14.44
CA GLU A 79 7.11 -9.52 15.88
C GLU A 79 8.46 -8.90 16.30
N ARG A 80 9.47 -8.94 15.42
CA ARG A 80 10.79 -8.29 15.63
C ARG A 80 10.88 -6.91 14.96
N CYS A 81 9.89 -6.53 14.16
CA CYS A 81 9.82 -5.19 13.58
C CYS A 81 9.49 -4.17 14.67
N THR A 82 10.09 -2.98 14.60
CA THR A 82 9.89 -1.93 15.60
C THR A 82 8.60 -1.17 15.36
N GLN A 83 8.28 -0.86 14.09
CA GLN A 83 7.07 -0.13 13.72
C GLN A 83 6.51 -0.57 12.36
N PHE A 84 5.19 -0.42 12.22
CA PHE A 84 4.45 -0.58 10.98
C PHE A 84 3.63 0.68 10.73
N HIS A 85 3.93 1.36 9.62
CA HIS A 85 3.20 2.56 9.21
C HIS A 85 2.32 2.22 8.01
N LEU A 86 1.01 2.43 8.15
CA LEU A 86 0.08 2.33 7.03
C LEU A 86 -0.13 3.72 6.41
N ILE A 87 0.51 3.97 5.29
CA ILE A 87 0.36 5.23 4.54
C ILE A 87 -0.65 4.98 3.43
N ALA A 88 -1.89 5.45 3.61
CA ALA A 88 -2.98 5.25 2.68
C ALA A 88 -3.38 6.56 1.98
N HIS A 89 -3.76 6.45 0.71
CA HIS A 89 -4.25 7.56 -0.11
C HIS A 89 -5.56 7.15 -0.79
N GLY A 90 -6.61 7.92 -0.57
CA GLY A 90 -7.93 7.67 -1.14
C GLY A 90 -9.09 8.18 -0.26
N PRO A 91 -10.31 7.67 -0.51
CA PRO A 91 -10.62 6.79 -1.64
C PRO A 91 -10.45 7.57 -2.97
N LEU A 92 -9.78 6.98 -3.95
CA LEU A 92 -9.62 7.52 -5.31
C LEU A 92 -10.93 7.42 -6.09
N PHE A 93 -11.71 6.38 -5.79
CA PHE A 93 -13.05 6.16 -6.32
C PHE A 93 -13.93 5.62 -5.19
N PRO A 94 -15.23 5.96 -5.18
CA PRO A 94 -16.17 5.37 -4.22
C PRO A 94 -16.31 3.86 -4.45
N GLU A 95 -16.87 3.17 -3.47
CA GLU A 95 -17.25 1.77 -3.66
C GLU A 95 -18.28 1.62 -4.81
N ALA A 96 -18.10 0.57 -5.61
CA ALA A 96 -19.01 0.25 -6.70
C ALA A 96 -20.23 -0.52 -6.20
N ALA A 97 -21.39 -0.29 -6.82
CA ALA A 97 -22.63 -1.00 -6.47
C ALA A 97 -22.60 -2.48 -6.89
N ASP A 98 -21.87 -2.81 -7.96
CA ASP A 98 -21.78 -4.16 -8.51
C ASP A 98 -20.43 -4.40 -9.22
N MET A 99 -20.23 -5.63 -9.67
CA MET A 99 -18.98 -6.04 -10.34
C MET A 99 -18.75 -5.34 -11.69
N ALA A 100 -19.79 -4.97 -12.42
CA ALA A 100 -19.63 -4.32 -13.72
C ALA A 100 -19.10 -2.89 -13.52
N ALA A 101 -19.68 -2.14 -12.58
CA ALA A 101 -19.21 -0.81 -12.18
C ALA A 101 -17.84 -0.86 -11.49
N HIS A 102 -17.49 -1.98 -10.85
CA HIS A 102 -16.21 -2.16 -10.16
C HIS A 102 -15.00 -2.27 -11.07
N VAL A 103 -15.15 -2.88 -12.25
CA VAL A 103 -14.02 -3.25 -13.14
C VAL A 103 -13.20 -2.03 -13.59
N GLY A 104 -13.87 -0.93 -13.95
CA GLY A 104 -13.21 0.29 -14.41
C GLY A 104 -12.27 0.89 -13.37
N PRO A 105 -12.79 1.34 -12.20
CA PRO A 105 -11.97 1.86 -11.11
C PRO A 105 -10.89 0.88 -10.64
N ARG A 106 -11.20 -0.42 -10.56
CA ARG A 106 -10.25 -1.47 -10.22
C ARG A 106 -9.03 -1.47 -11.16
N ASP A 107 -9.26 -1.39 -12.47
CA ASP A 107 -8.19 -1.40 -13.46
C ASP A 107 -7.29 -0.18 -13.36
N VAL A 108 -7.87 0.98 -13.12
CA VAL A 108 -7.12 2.22 -12.90
C VAL A 108 -6.25 2.09 -11.65
N VAL A 109 -6.81 1.66 -10.51
CA VAL A 109 -6.05 1.53 -9.26
C VAL A 109 -5.01 0.41 -9.34
N ALA A 110 -5.27 -0.67 -10.10
CA ALA A 110 -4.25 -1.70 -10.37
C ALA A 110 -3.05 -1.16 -11.17
N ALA A 111 -3.29 -0.27 -12.15
CA ALA A 111 -2.19 0.38 -12.88
C ALA A 111 -1.38 1.31 -11.97
N LEU A 112 -2.06 2.08 -11.11
CA LEU A 112 -1.42 2.97 -10.14
C LEU A 112 -0.62 2.23 -9.07
N GLU A 113 -1.15 1.10 -8.56
CA GLU A 113 -0.46 0.22 -7.60
C GLU A 113 0.86 -0.28 -8.18
N LYS A 114 0.83 -0.74 -9.44
CA LYS A 114 2.04 -1.15 -10.15
C LYS A 114 3.01 0.00 -10.32
N ALA A 115 2.56 1.15 -10.81
CA ALA A 115 3.40 2.32 -11.00
C ALA A 115 4.07 2.76 -9.69
N LEU A 116 3.33 2.75 -8.58
CA LEU A 116 3.86 3.09 -7.26
C LEU A 116 4.93 2.10 -6.79
N ALA A 117 4.68 0.79 -6.91
CA ALA A 117 5.66 -0.24 -6.56
C ALA A 117 6.94 -0.14 -7.39
N ASP A 118 6.80 0.00 -8.72
CA ASP A 118 7.94 0.10 -9.63
C ASP A 118 8.76 1.37 -9.37
N ASN A 119 8.11 2.52 -9.13
CA ASN A 119 8.81 3.79 -8.89
C ASN A 119 9.49 3.83 -7.51
N LEU A 120 8.87 3.23 -6.47
CA LEU A 120 9.52 3.09 -5.17
C LEU A 120 10.79 2.23 -5.30
N LEU A 121 10.70 1.09 -5.98
CA LEU A 121 11.84 0.21 -6.22
C LEU A 121 12.93 0.93 -7.02
N ALA A 122 12.58 1.57 -8.13
CA ALA A 122 13.53 2.30 -8.99
C ALA A 122 14.18 3.50 -8.27
N SER A 123 13.51 4.07 -7.27
CA SER A 123 14.06 5.15 -6.42
C SER A 123 14.96 4.64 -5.29
N GLY A 124 15.23 3.32 -5.22
CA GLY A 124 16.13 2.70 -4.25
C GLY A 124 15.47 2.35 -2.92
N TYR A 125 14.14 2.23 -2.86
CA TYR A 125 13.46 1.62 -1.71
C TYR A 125 13.40 0.10 -1.85
N ARG A 126 13.36 -0.61 -0.72
CA ARG A 126 13.22 -2.07 -0.68
C ARG A 126 11.74 -2.44 -0.69
N VAL A 127 11.21 -2.78 -1.85
CA VAL A 127 9.80 -3.18 -2.01
C VAL A 127 9.68 -4.70 -1.97
N LEU A 128 8.87 -5.22 -1.05
CA LEU A 128 8.72 -6.64 -0.74
C LEU A 128 7.93 -7.43 -1.78
N ASN A 129 6.94 -6.78 -2.42
CA ASN A 129 6.02 -7.42 -3.34
C ASN A 129 6.24 -6.95 -4.78
N THR A 130 6.01 -7.86 -5.72
CA THR A 130 5.99 -7.56 -7.16
C THR A 130 4.55 -7.42 -7.61
N VAL A 131 4.21 -6.27 -8.19
CA VAL A 131 2.85 -6.00 -8.69
C VAL A 131 2.82 -6.24 -10.20
N ASN A 132 2.08 -7.27 -10.60
CA ASN A 132 1.87 -7.60 -12.01
C ASN A 132 0.56 -6.99 -12.49
N CYS A 133 0.66 -6.03 -13.41
CA CYS A 133 -0.48 -5.36 -14.02
C CYS A 133 -0.17 -5.02 -15.48
N ARG A 134 -1.16 -5.19 -16.36
CA ARG A 134 -1.09 -4.86 -17.80
C ARG A 134 -2.04 -3.72 -18.18
N LYS A 135 -2.69 -3.08 -17.20
CA LYS A 135 -3.63 -1.98 -17.42
C LYS A 135 -2.85 -0.70 -17.72
N ILE A 136 -3.46 0.15 -18.54
CA ILE A 136 -2.86 1.41 -18.95
C ILE A 136 -2.87 2.37 -17.77
N LEU A 137 -1.73 3.00 -17.49
CA LEU A 137 -1.59 3.99 -16.44
C LEU A 137 -2.17 5.33 -16.92
N ASP A 138 -3.08 5.91 -16.13
CA ASP A 138 -3.49 7.30 -16.30
C ASP A 138 -2.35 8.23 -15.83
N PRO A 139 -1.71 9.01 -16.73
CA PRO A 139 -0.56 9.83 -16.38
C PRO A 139 -0.91 11.00 -15.44
N LYS A 140 -2.14 11.54 -15.55
CA LYS A 140 -2.58 12.66 -14.70
C LYS A 140 -2.79 12.17 -13.28
N LEU A 141 -3.57 11.10 -13.13
CA LEU A 141 -3.85 10.53 -11.82
C LEU A 141 -2.57 9.97 -11.18
N TRP A 142 -1.67 9.40 -11.98
CA TRP A 142 -0.36 8.98 -11.50
C TRP A 142 0.46 10.15 -10.92
N SER A 143 0.49 11.30 -11.58
CA SER A 143 1.20 12.48 -11.08
C SER A 143 0.72 12.90 -9.69
N GLU A 144 -0.60 12.93 -9.48
CA GLU A 144 -1.23 13.28 -8.20
C GLU A 144 -0.87 12.26 -7.09
N VAL A 145 -1.02 10.98 -7.39
CA VAL A 145 -0.69 9.88 -6.47
C VAL A 145 0.80 9.90 -6.10
N ARG A 146 1.68 10.03 -7.10
CA ARG A 146 3.14 10.12 -6.89
C ARG A 146 3.48 11.30 -5.99
N ALA A 147 2.89 12.47 -6.23
CA ALA A 147 3.12 13.66 -5.42
C ALA A 147 2.65 13.48 -3.95
N ALA A 148 1.51 12.81 -3.74
CA ALA A 148 1.02 12.51 -2.39
C ALA A 148 1.97 11.58 -1.63
N PHE A 149 2.37 10.46 -2.24
CA PHE A 149 3.30 9.51 -1.63
C PHE A 149 4.72 10.08 -1.47
N ALA A 150 5.16 10.99 -2.35
CA ALA A 150 6.45 11.67 -2.26
C ALA A 150 6.59 12.59 -1.04
N ARG A 151 5.52 12.85 -0.28
CA ARG A 151 5.59 13.49 1.05
C ARG A 151 6.14 12.55 2.12
N HIS A 152 5.92 11.25 1.96
CA HIS A 152 6.41 10.21 2.86
C HIS A 152 7.66 9.49 2.31
N PHE A 153 7.81 9.48 0.99
CA PHE A 153 8.90 8.83 0.26
C PHE A 153 9.63 9.84 -0.64
N PRO A 154 10.51 10.73 -0.09
CA PRO A 154 11.08 11.85 -0.83
C PRO A 154 11.84 11.47 -2.11
N LYS A 155 12.46 10.28 -2.16
CA LYS A 155 13.18 9.83 -3.37
C LYS A 155 12.26 9.67 -4.59
N LEU A 156 10.94 9.55 -4.38
CA LEU A 156 9.96 9.57 -5.46
C LEU A 156 9.91 10.91 -6.22
N ARG A 157 10.42 12.01 -5.67
CA ARG A 157 10.46 13.31 -6.38
C ARG A 157 11.46 13.31 -7.54
N GLY A 158 12.34 12.31 -7.60
CA GLY A 158 13.53 12.32 -8.45
C GLY A 158 14.69 13.02 -7.74
N PRO A 159 15.90 13.00 -8.31
CA PRO A 159 16.99 13.83 -7.82
C PRO A 159 16.52 15.29 -7.83
N SER A 160 16.44 15.90 -6.66
CA SER A 160 16.34 17.36 -6.54
C SER A 160 17.45 17.93 -7.40
N GLY A 161 17.13 18.78 -8.38
CA GLY A 161 18.15 19.45 -9.18
C GLY A 161 19.08 20.23 -8.26
N GLU A 162 20.26 19.68 -7.99
CA GLU A 162 21.44 20.46 -7.68
C GLU A 162 21.99 20.99 -9.00
N GLY A 163 21.91 22.31 -9.17
CA GLY A 163 22.80 23.09 -10.05
C GLY A 163 22.45 23.15 -11.55
N ALA A 164 21.71 24.18 -11.92
CA ALA A 164 22.01 25.01 -13.09
C ALA A 164 21.56 26.44 -12.82
#